data_AF-A0A0R1IX53-F1
#
_entry.id   AF-A0A0R1IX53-F1
#
_cell.length_a   1.000
_cell.length_b   1.000
_cell.length_c   1.000
_cell.angle_alpha   90.00
_cell.angle_beta   90.00
_cell.angle_gamma   90.00
#
_symmetry.space_group_name_H-M   'P 1'
#
loop_
_entity.id
_entity.type
_entity.pdbx_description
1 polymer ?
#
loop_
_entity_poly.entity_id
_entity_poly.type
_entity_poly.pdbx_seq_one_letter_code
_entity_poly.pdbx_strand_id
1 'polypeptide(L)' 'MVSLFITLLIASTMAVCLGQEYKKIKVYEHRIYAHKLMLTNLSSKQVISKQIIKNQKYQFDQEKKKLRVQIDQEVYQIVW' A
#
# COMPACT_ATOMS: atom_id res chain seq x y z
N MET A 1 24.67 31.89 -15.15
CA MET A 1 25.06 30.49 -15.44
C MET A 1 25.07 29.64 -14.17
N VAL A 2 25.97 29.88 -13.21
CA VAL A 2 26.10 29.06 -11.99
C VAL A 2 24.82 28.99 -11.16
N SER A 3 24.12 30.11 -10.96
CA SER A 3 22.85 30.14 -10.21
C SER A 3 21.77 29.25 -10.82
N LEU A 4 21.66 29.22 -12.16
CA LEU A 4 20.68 28.41 -12.87
C LEU A 4 20.95 26.91 -12.71
N PHE A 5 22.22 26.50 -12.74
CA PHE A 5 22.62 25.12 -12.48
C PHE A 5 22.29 24.70 -11.03
N ILE A 6 22.59 25.56 -10.06
CA ILE A 6 22.27 25.29 -8.65
C ILE A 6 20.76 25.12 -8.46
N THR A 7 19.94 26.03 -9.02
CA THR A 7 18.48 25.94 -8.94
C THR A 7 17.95 24.66 -9.59
N LEU A 8 18.47 24.29 -10.77
CA LEU A 8 18.06 23.06 -11.45
C LEU A 8 18.39 21.82 -10.63
N LEU A 9 19.55 21.80 -9.98
CA LEU A 9 20.02 20.69 -9.15
C LEU A 9 19.19 20.55 -7.87
N ILE A 10 18.81 21.67 -7.25
CA ILE A 10 17.90 21.67 -6.10
C ILE A 10 16.51 21.16 -6.51
N ALA A 11 15.96 21.68 -7.61
CA ALA A 11 14.63 21.29 -8.08
C ALA A 11 14.57 19.80 -8.45
N SER A 12 15.58 19.27 -9.13
CA SER A 12 15.65 17.85 -9.49
C SER A 12 15.80 16.96 -8.26
N THR A 13 16.66 17.33 -7.32
CA THR A 13 16.84 16.59 -6.07
C THR A 13 15.53 16.56 -5.26
N MET A 14 14.85 17.70 -5.15
CA MET A 14 13.56 17.78 -4.46
C MET A 14 12.50 16.91 -5.14
N ALA A 15 12.41 16.92 -6.47
CA ALA A 15 11.49 16.07 -7.22
C ALA A 15 11.74 14.57 -6.96
N VAL A 16 13.02 14.15 -6.91
CA VAL A 16 13.40 12.77 -6.59
C VAL A 16 13.00 12.41 -5.16
N CYS A 17 13.29 13.27 -4.18
CA CYS A 17 12.92 13.04 -2.78
C CYS A 17 11.41 12.92 -2.60
N LEU A 18 10.63 13.84 -3.18
CA LEU A 18 9.17 13.79 -3.14
C LEU A 18 8.64 12.50 -3.77
N GLY A 19 9.23 12.07 -4.90
CA GLY A 19 8.88 10.80 -5.54
C GLY A 19 9.12 9.59 -4.64
N GLN A 20 10.21 9.57 -3.86
CA GLN A 20 10.49 8.50 -2.91
C GLN A 20 9.53 8.50 -1.72
N GLU A 21 9.21 9.68 -1.17
CA GLU A 21 8.25 9.80 -0.07
C GLU A 21 6.84 9.39 -0.50
N TYR A 22 6.41 9.77 -1.71
CA TYR A 22 5.14 9.31 -2.27
C TYR A 22 5.06 7.77 -2.39
N LYS A 23 6.15 7.12 -2.78
CA LYS A 23 6.21 5.65 -2.82
C LYS A 23 6.04 5.04 -1.42
N LYS A 24 6.69 5.60 -0.40
CA LYS A 24 6.52 5.14 0.99
C LYS A 24 5.07 5.29 1.46
N ILE A 25 4.47 6.46 1.23
CA ILE A 25 3.07 6.74 1.59
C ILE A 25 2.13 5.71 0.94
N LYS A 26 2.34 5.39 -0.33
CA LYS A 26 1.52 4.40 -1.05
C LYS A 26 1.61 3.00 -0.41
N VAL A 27 2.80 2.58 0.02
CA VAL A 27 2.99 1.30 0.73
C VAL A 27 2.26 1.30 2.08
N TYR A 28 2.34 2.40 2.85
CA TYR A 28 1.58 2.52 4.10
C TYR A 28 0.07 2.47 3.87
N GLU A 29 -0.41 3.14 2.81
CA GLU A 29 -1.81 3.12 2.42
C GLU A 29 -2.29 1.69 2.10
N HIS A 30 -1.54 0.95 1.28
CA HIS A 30 -1.83 -0.47 0.99
C HIS A 30 -1.91 -1.30 2.27
N ARG A 31 -0.95 -1.11 3.19
CA ARG A 31 -0.91 -1.83 4.46
C ARG A 31 -2.14 -1.54 5.32
N ILE A 32 -2.55 -0.28 5.42
CA ILE A 32 -3.73 0.13 6.21
C ILE A 32 -5.00 -0.51 5.62
N TYR A 33 -5.18 -0.44 4.29
CA TYR A 33 -6.33 -1.05 3.64
C TYR A 33 -6.34 -2.58 3.78
N ALA A 34 -5.18 -3.24 3.65
CA ALA A 34 -5.06 -4.67 3.89
C ALA A 34 -5.53 -5.06 5.29
N HIS A 35 -5.05 -4.37 6.33
CA HIS A 35 -5.46 -4.64 7.71
C HIS A 35 -6.95 -4.34 7.95
N LYS A 36 -7.47 -3.24 7.38
CA LYS A 36 -8.90 -2.92 7.45
C LYS A 36 -9.76 -4.05 6.86
N LEU A 37 -9.35 -4.56 5.70
CA LEU A 37 -10.02 -5.66 5.01
C LEU A 37 -9.95 -6.95 5.84
N MET A 38 -8.80 -7.27 6.44
CA MET A 38 -8.66 -8.40 7.36
C MET A 38 -9.61 -8.29 8.56
N LEU A 39 -9.61 -7.15 9.25
CA LEU A 39 -10.47 -6.91 10.41
C LEU A 39 -11.96 -6.97 10.06
N THR A 40 -12.33 -6.45 8.90
CA THR A 40 -13.70 -6.49 8.40
C THR A 40 -14.15 -7.93 8.16
N ASN A 41 -13.29 -8.75 7.55
CA ASN A 41 -13.57 -10.17 7.30
C ASN A 41 -13.58 -11.02 8.58
N LEU A 42 -12.75 -10.69 9.57
CA LEU A 42 -12.77 -11.34 10.89
C LEU A 42 -14.06 -11.04 11.68
N SER A 43 -14.55 -9.81 11.58
CA SER A 43 -15.72 -9.34 12.34
C SER A 43 -17.05 -9.69 11.68
N SER A 44 -17.06 -9.92 10.37
CA SER A 44 -18.26 -10.19 9.57
C SER A 44 -18.58 -11.68 9.48
N LYS A 45 -19.88 -12.03 9.49
CA LYS A 45 -20.36 -13.38 9.12
C LYS A 45 -20.21 -13.68 7.63
N GLN A 46 -20.00 -12.65 6.81
CA GLN A 46 -19.89 -12.72 5.36
C GLN A 46 -18.46 -12.35 4.95
N VAL A 47 -17.76 -13.31 4.34
CA VAL A 47 -16.37 -13.12 3.88
C VAL A 47 -16.39 -12.37 2.56
N ILE A 48 -15.92 -11.13 2.58
CA ILE A 48 -15.63 -10.35 1.38
C ILE A 48 -14.24 -10.74 0.87
N SER A 49 -14.23 -11.71 -0.03
CA SER A 49 -13.01 -12.28 -0.61
C SER A 49 -12.26 -11.33 -1.55
N LYS A 50 -12.95 -10.36 -2.18
CA LYS A 50 -12.33 -9.42 -3.14
C LYS A 50 -12.94 -8.03 -3.03
N GLN A 51 -12.10 -7.00 -3.05
CA GLN A 51 -12.51 -5.60 -3.16
C GLN A 51 -11.61 -4.84 -4.14
N ILE A 52 -12.19 -3.85 -4.82
CA ILE A 52 -11.43 -2.91 -5.66
C ILE A 52 -11.41 -1.57 -4.94
N ILE A 53 -10.23 -1.12 -4.55
CA ILE A 53 -10.02 0.18 -3.90
C ILE A 53 -9.00 0.94 -4.74
N LYS A 54 -9.34 2.15 -5.20
CA LYS A 54 -8.45 3.00 -6.01
C LYS A 54 -7.82 2.25 -7.21
N ASN A 55 -8.63 1.49 -7.94
CA ASN A 55 -8.22 0.67 -9.09
C ASN A 55 -7.24 -0.49 -8.77
N GLN A 56 -7.03 -0.80 -7.49
CA GLN A 56 -6.22 -1.94 -7.04
C GLN A 56 -7.11 -3.04 -6.50
N LYS A 57 -6.76 -4.29 -6.82
CA LYS A 57 -7.53 -5.48 -6.42
C LYS A 57 -6.96 -6.05 -5.12
N TYR A 58 -7.76 -5.99 -4.08
CA TYR A 58 -7.48 -6.57 -2.77
C TYR A 58 -8.16 -7.93 -2.70
N GLN A 59 -7.40 -8.99 -2.41
CA GLN A 59 -7.94 -10.34 -2.26
C GLN A 59 -7.70 -10.85 -0.86
N PHE A 60 -8.76 -11.17 -0.14
CA PHE A 60 -8.72 -11.74 1.20
C PHE A 60 -8.73 -13.26 1.13
N ASP A 61 -7.85 -13.88 1.91
CA ASP A 61 -7.82 -15.31 2.16
C ASP A 61 -7.62 -15.56 3.66
N GLN A 62 -8.39 -16.51 4.20
CA GLN A 62 -8.36 -16.89 5.60
C GLN A 62 -8.19 -18.41 5.71
N GLU A 63 -7.03 -18.79 6.21
CA GLU A 63 -6.74 -20.16 6.65
C GLU A 63 -6.75 -20.22 8.18
N LYS A 64 -6.85 -21.43 8.76
CA LYS A 64 -7.09 -21.67 10.20
C LYS A 64 -6.25 -20.83 11.20
N LYS A 65 -5.07 -20.36 10.81
CA LYS A 65 -4.16 -19.53 11.64
C LYS A 65 -3.55 -18.35 10.89
N LYS A 66 -4.04 -18.02 9.69
CA LYS A 66 -3.42 -17.02 8.83
C LYS A 66 -4.47 -16.17 8.13
N LEU A 67 -4.24 -14.86 8.15
CA LEU A 67 -4.99 -13.89 7.38
C LEU A 67 -4.07 -13.34 6.32
N ARG A 68 -4.50 -13.38 5.06
CA ARG A 68 -3.72 -12.90 3.93
C ARG A 68 -4.55 -11.92 3.12
N VAL A 69 -3.93 -10.80 2.76
CA VAL A 69 -4.46 -9.87 1.76
C VAL A 69 -3.40 -9.65 0.70
N GLN A 70 -3.75 -10.00 -0.54
CA GLN A 70 -2.90 -9.76 -1.70
C GLN A 70 -3.33 -8.48 -2.43
N ILE A 71 -2.36 -7.65 -2.79
CA ILE A 71 -2.51 -6.44 -3.58
C ILE A 71 -1.44 -6.47 -4.66
N ASP A 72 -1.83 -6.58 -5.92
CA ASP A 72 -0.89 -6.75 -7.04
C ASP A 72 0.11 -7.91 -6.79
N GLN A 73 1.41 -7.61 -6.65
CA GLN A 73 2.47 -8.58 -6.33
C GLN A 73 2.83 -8.62 -4.82
N GLU A 74 2.24 -7.75 -4.00
CA GLU A 74 2.51 -7.68 -2.56
C GLU A 74 1.51 -8.51 -1.76
N VAL A 75 2.00 -9.20 -0.73
CA VAL A 75 1.18 -10.01 0.16
C VAL A 75 1.37 -9.54 1.59
N TYR A 76 0.28 -9.05 2.18
CA TYR A 76 0.20 -8.69 3.59
C TYR A 76 -0.38 -9.87 4.36
N GLN A 77 0.29 -10.32 5.42
CA GLN A 77 -0.18 -11.46 6.22
C GLN A 77 0.04 -11.28 7.72
N ILE A 78 -0.89 -11.83 8.51
CA ILE A 78 -0.79 -11.97 9.96
C ILE A 78 -0.91 -13.46 10.30
N VAL A 79 0.03 -13.96 11.10
CA VAL A 79 0.07 -15.36 11.57
C VAL A 79 -0.18 -15.35 13.09
N TRP A 80 -1.05 -16.25 13.55
CA TRP A 80 -1.41 -16.44 14.95
C TRP A 80 -0.91 -17.78 15.49
#